data_AF-A0A357AL78-F1
#
_entry.id   AF-A0A357AL78-F1
#
_cell.length_a   1.000
_cell.length_b   1.000
_cell.length_c   1.000
_cell.angle_alpha   90.00
_cell.angle_beta   90.00
_cell.angle_gamma   90.00
#
_symmetry.space_group_name_H-M   'P 1'
#
loop_
_entity.id
_entity.type
_entity.pdbx_description
1 polymer ?
#
loop_
_entity_poly.entity_id
_entity_poly.type
_entity_poly.pdbx_seq_one_letter_code
_entity_poly.pdbx_strand_id
1 'polypeptide(L)'
;FFVLKNNREFSSQRANDLLKLVEKQLEKCEKRLAVNLQTYESSKGFGDLRLYGELLTANIYTLSKGMDRALVSNYYSESGETAEIPLSIDKTPQQNAQAYFKKYNKARTAFKYSEKEIEVLKAEITYLESVIFAIENAGSPEELAQIRLELYEQGYLKAADKRGHKGGKSRRPQ
;
A
#
# COMPACT_ATOMS: atom_id res chain seq x y z
N PHE A 1 23.91 17.21 -41.38
CA PHE A 1 23.03 18.13 -40.63
C PHE A 1 21.63 17.57 -40.36
N PHE A 2 20.85 17.17 -41.39
CA PHE A 2 19.49 16.63 -41.19
C PHE A 2 19.41 15.33 -40.37
N VAL A 3 20.31 14.37 -40.58
CA VAL A 3 20.32 13.07 -39.85
C VAL A 3 20.55 13.25 -38.35
N LEU A 4 21.47 14.15 -37.96
CA LEU A 4 21.75 14.43 -36.54
C LEU A 4 20.56 15.13 -35.85
N LYS A 5 19.84 15.99 -36.58
CA LYS A 5 18.62 16.64 -36.09
C LYS A 5 17.49 15.62 -35.88
N ASN A 6 17.27 14.74 -36.85
CA ASN A 6 16.27 13.66 -36.76
C ASN A 6 16.57 12.69 -35.61
N ASN A 7 17.84 12.31 -35.43
CA ASN A 7 18.24 11.41 -34.35
C ASN A 7 18.03 12.04 -32.97
N ARG A 8 18.32 13.34 -32.80
CA ARG A 8 18.05 14.05 -31.55
C ARG A 8 16.56 14.15 -31.25
N GLU A 9 15.75 14.54 -32.23
CA GLU A 9 14.31 14.68 -32.08
C GLU A 9 13.63 13.34 -31.72
N PHE A 10 14.05 12.26 -32.38
CA PHE A 10 13.54 10.91 -32.10
C PHE A 10 14.02 10.38 -30.74
N SER A 11 15.24 10.71 -30.33
CA SER A 11 15.76 10.40 -28.99
C SER A 11 14.97 11.12 -27.90
N SER A 12 14.67 12.41 -28.09
CA SER A 12 13.85 13.19 -27.17
C SER A 12 12.43 12.65 -27.05
N GLN A 13 11.80 12.23 -28.15
CA GLN A 13 10.46 11.63 -28.11
C GLN A 13 10.46 10.31 -27.32
N ARG A 14 11.43 9.43 -27.55
CA ARG A 14 11.57 8.16 -26.83
C ARG A 14 11.83 8.36 -25.34
N ALA A 15 12.68 9.33 -24.98
CA ALA A 15 12.93 9.71 -23.59
C ALA A 15 11.64 10.18 -22.91
N ASN A 16 10.90 11.10 -23.55
CA ASN A 16 9.64 11.61 -23.02
C ASN A 16 8.57 10.52 -22.86
N ASP A 17 8.49 9.57 -23.79
CA ASP A 17 7.53 8.47 -23.70
C ASP A 17 7.90 7.51 -22.55
N LEU A 18 9.20 7.22 -22.38
CA LEU A 18 9.68 6.41 -21.27
C LEU A 18 9.48 7.11 -19.92
N LEU A 19 9.78 8.41 -19.85
CA LEU A 19 9.59 9.24 -18.67
C LEU A 19 8.14 9.19 -18.20
N LYS A 20 7.17 9.45 -19.09
CA LYS A 20 5.74 9.37 -18.77
C LYS A 20 5.30 8.02 -18.24
N LEU A 21 5.91 6.93 -18.72
CA LEU A 21 5.59 5.59 -18.23
C LEU A 21 6.10 5.38 -16.80
N VAL A 22 7.32 5.83 -16.51
CA VAL A 22 7.93 5.74 -15.18
C VAL A 22 7.23 6.66 -14.19
N GLU A 23 6.94 7.92 -14.56
CA GLU A 23 6.16 8.87 -13.74
C GLU A 23 4.78 8.32 -13.37
N LYS A 24 4.09 7.67 -14.33
CA LYS A 24 2.81 7.02 -14.06
C LYS A 24 2.93 5.86 -13.07
N GLN A 25 4.06 5.15 -13.07
CA GLN A 25 4.31 4.09 -12.11
C GLN A 25 4.62 4.67 -10.73
N LEU A 26 5.44 5.73 -10.68
CA LEU A 26 5.74 6.48 -9.47
C LEU A 26 4.45 6.99 -8.80
N GLU A 27 3.57 7.66 -9.56
CA GLU A 27 2.29 8.17 -9.06
C GLU A 27 1.40 7.06 -8.45
N LYS A 28 1.42 5.85 -9.02
CA LYS A 28 0.70 4.70 -8.45
C LYS A 28 1.32 4.24 -7.14
N CYS A 29 2.65 4.22 -7.05
CA CYS A 29 3.36 3.85 -5.83
C CYS A 29 3.10 4.86 -4.71
N GLU A 30 3.12 6.16 -5.01
CA GLU A 30 2.79 7.23 -4.06
C GLU A 30 1.34 7.12 -3.56
N LYS A 31 0.37 6.86 -4.45
CA LYS A 31 -1.03 6.64 -4.06
C LYS A 31 -1.18 5.42 -3.15
N ARG A 32 -0.50 4.30 -3.48
CA ARG A 32 -0.47 3.10 -2.63
C ARG A 32 0.18 3.39 -1.28
N LEU A 33 1.25 4.19 -1.25
CA LEU A 33 1.94 4.58 -0.02
C LEU A 33 1.01 5.38 0.89
N ALA A 34 0.29 6.35 0.34
CA ALA A 34 -0.68 7.16 1.10
C ALA A 34 -1.77 6.29 1.75
N VAL A 35 -2.33 5.32 1.02
CA VAL A 35 -3.34 4.38 1.56
C VAL A 35 -2.76 3.50 2.67
N ASN A 36 -1.53 3.01 2.50
CA ASN A 36 -0.88 2.19 3.53
C ASN A 36 -0.51 3.01 4.77
N LEU A 37 -0.07 4.26 4.63
CA LEU A 37 0.17 5.16 5.77
C LEU A 37 -1.13 5.43 6.55
N GLN A 38 -2.24 5.67 5.85
CA GLN A 38 -3.54 5.82 6.51
C GLN A 38 -3.96 4.54 7.26
N THR A 39 -3.72 3.38 6.66
CA THR A 39 -4.01 2.08 7.29
C THR A 39 -3.11 1.83 8.51
N TYR A 40 -1.83 2.19 8.41
CA TYR A 40 -0.88 2.11 9.51
C TYR A 40 -1.33 2.96 10.70
N GLU A 41 -1.64 4.24 10.49
CA GLU A 41 -2.06 5.14 11.57
C GLU A 41 -3.40 4.71 12.19
N SER A 42 -4.39 4.35 11.36
CA SER A 42 -5.70 3.90 11.86
C SER A 42 -5.66 2.55 12.60
N SER A 43 -4.62 1.74 12.39
CA SER A 43 -4.45 0.45 13.05
C SER A 43 -3.45 0.45 14.20
N LYS A 44 -2.64 1.51 14.37
CA LYS A 44 -1.57 1.64 15.38
C LYS A 44 -2.04 1.41 16.82
N GLY A 45 -3.27 1.85 17.16
CA GLY A 45 -3.90 1.65 18.47
C GLY A 45 -4.41 0.24 18.75
N PHE A 46 -3.90 -0.79 18.06
CA PHE A 46 -4.38 -2.16 18.25
C PHE A 46 -4.13 -2.69 19.67
N GLY A 47 -3.13 -2.16 20.39
CA GLY A 47 -2.79 -2.57 21.75
C GLY A 47 -3.95 -2.40 22.73
N ASP A 48 -4.68 -1.28 22.64
CA ASP A 48 -5.82 -0.98 23.51
C ASP A 48 -6.95 -1.99 23.35
N LEU A 49 -7.16 -2.47 22.11
CA LEU A 49 -8.17 -3.51 21.82
C LEU A 49 -7.84 -4.83 22.52
N ARG A 50 -6.56 -5.16 22.66
CA ARG A 50 -6.12 -6.35 23.40
C ARG A 50 -6.33 -6.16 24.89
N LEU A 51 -5.91 -5.01 25.42
CA LEU A 51 -6.10 -4.66 26.83
C LEU A 51 -7.58 -4.73 27.22
N TYR A 52 -8.48 -4.19 26.41
CA TYR A 52 -9.92 -4.29 26.65
C TYR A 52 -10.42 -5.73 26.69
N GLY A 53 -9.96 -6.59 25.78
CA GLY A 53 -10.30 -8.02 25.80
C GLY A 53 -9.84 -8.70 27.10
N GLU A 54 -8.62 -8.39 27.55
CA GLU A 54 -8.04 -8.92 28.79
C GLU A 54 -8.81 -8.44 30.03
N LEU A 55 -9.06 -7.13 30.15
CA LEU A 55 -9.79 -6.54 31.29
C LEU A 55 -11.23 -7.05 31.40
N LEU A 56 -11.95 -7.18 30.27
CA LEU A 56 -13.30 -7.76 30.27
C LEU A 56 -13.30 -9.23 30.69
N THR A 57 -12.27 -9.98 30.31
CA THR A 57 -12.14 -11.40 30.68
C THR A 57 -11.83 -11.55 32.17
N ALA A 58 -10.94 -10.70 32.72
CA ALA A 58 -10.60 -10.71 34.13
C ALA A 58 -11.80 -10.36 35.04
N ASN A 59 -12.70 -9.50 34.55
CA ASN A 59 -13.88 -9.03 35.27
C ASN A 59 -15.18 -9.73 34.84
N ILE A 60 -15.11 -10.90 34.19
CA ILE A 60 -16.27 -11.52 33.55
C ILE A 60 -17.46 -11.75 34.49
N TYR A 61 -17.20 -12.04 35.77
CA TYR A 61 -18.20 -12.34 36.79
C TYR A 61 -18.91 -11.10 37.34
N THR A 62 -18.36 -9.90 37.15
CA THR A 62 -18.97 -8.64 37.58
C THR A 62 -19.78 -7.98 36.47
N LEU A 63 -19.70 -8.51 35.25
CA LEU A 63 -20.37 -7.99 34.06
C LEU A 63 -21.63 -8.79 33.74
N SER A 64 -22.62 -8.11 33.14
CA SER A 64 -23.89 -8.72 32.73
C SER A 64 -24.24 -8.37 31.29
N LYS A 65 -25.10 -9.19 30.67
CA LYS A 65 -25.63 -8.90 29.33
C LYS A 65 -26.57 -7.70 29.40
N GLY A 66 -26.55 -6.86 28.37
CA GLY A 66 -27.39 -5.65 28.30
C GLY A 66 -26.67 -4.37 28.73
N MET A 67 -25.43 -4.48 29.20
CA MET A 67 -24.57 -3.31 29.48
C MET A 67 -24.04 -2.71 28.17
N ASP A 68 -24.02 -1.39 28.10
CA ASP A 68 -23.46 -0.61 27.00
C ASP A 68 -22.01 -0.18 27.27
N ARG A 69 -21.59 -0.17 28.54
CA ARG A 69 -20.23 0.14 28.99
C ARG A 69 -19.84 -0.73 30.20
N ALA A 70 -18.56 -1.02 30.33
CA ALA A 70 -17.96 -1.67 31.49
C ALA A 70 -16.95 -0.74 32.16
N LEU A 71 -17.09 -0.51 33.46
CA LEU A 71 -16.12 0.17 34.29
C LEU A 71 -15.31 -0.89 35.04
N VAL A 72 -14.05 -1.07 34.64
CA VAL A 72 -13.18 -2.14 35.17
C VAL A 72 -11.85 -1.58 35.61
N SER A 73 -11.31 -2.07 36.71
CA SER A 73 -9.99 -1.65 37.19
C SER A 73 -8.90 -2.04 36.19
N ASN A 74 -8.09 -1.07 35.78
CA ASN A 74 -6.94 -1.30 34.92
C ASN A 74 -5.71 -1.61 35.78
N TYR A 75 -5.46 -2.91 36.02
CA TYR A 75 -4.32 -3.37 36.81
C TYR A 75 -2.95 -3.14 36.14
N TYR A 76 -2.93 -2.65 34.90
CA TYR A 76 -1.71 -2.27 34.18
C TYR A 76 -1.38 -0.78 34.32
N SER A 77 -2.26 0.02 34.94
CA SER A 77 -2.00 1.43 35.25
C SER A 77 -1.32 1.52 36.62
N GLU A 78 -0.20 2.26 36.72
CA GLU A 78 0.50 2.52 37.98
C GLU A 78 -0.38 3.26 39.00
N SER A 79 -1.39 3.99 38.52
CA SER A 79 -2.37 4.76 39.28
C SER A 79 -3.64 3.98 39.67
N GLY A 80 -3.82 2.74 39.19
CA GLY A 80 -5.02 1.94 39.43
C GLY A 80 -6.29 2.50 38.79
N GLU A 81 -6.16 3.20 37.67
CA GLU A 81 -7.27 3.86 36.98
C GLU A 81 -8.36 2.89 36.53
N THR A 82 -9.60 3.37 36.48
CA THR A 82 -10.73 2.58 35.96
C THR A 82 -10.82 2.78 34.45
N ALA A 83 -10.73 1.70 33.69
CA ALA A 83 -10.95 1.72 32.25
C ALA A 83 -12.45 1.65 31.95
N GLU A 84 -12.93 2.56 31.10
CA GLU A 84 -14.29 2.53 30.58
C GLU A 84 -14.30 1.89 29.18
N ILE A 85 -14.89 0.69 29.07
CA ILE A 85 -14.87 -0.12 27.85
C ILE A 85 -16.28 -0.18 27.25
N PRO A 86 -16.50 0.31 26.03
CA PRO A 86 -17.78 0.17 25.34
C PRO A 86 -18.15 -1.29 25.07
N LEU A 87 -19.40 -1.67 25.30
CA LEU A 87 -19.93 -3.01 25.09
C LEU A 87 -21.05 -2.99 24.06
N SER A 88 -21.23 -4.11 23.36
CA SER A 88 -22.45 -4.35 22.58
C SER A 88 -23.50 -4.96 23.51
N ILE A 89 -24.63 -4.28 23.69
CA ILE A 89 -25.76 -4.64 24.57
C ILE A 89 -26.32 -6.03 24.23
N ASP A 90 -26.32 -6.38 22.96
CA ASP A 90 -26.79 -7.65 22.38
C ASP A 90 -25.89 -8.85 22.72
N LYS A 91 -24.65 -8.60 23.14
CA LYS A 91 -23.63 -9.62 23.40
C LYS A 91 -23.45 -9.91 24.88
N THR A 92 -23.11 -11.15 25.20
CA THR A 92 -22.64 -11.50 26.55
C THR A 92 -21.27 -10.88 26.82
N PRO A 93 -20.85 -10.72 28.09
CA PRO A 93 -19.51 -10.24 28.43
C PRO A 93 -18.39 -11.01 27.71
N GLN A 94 -18.53 -12.33 27.62
CA GLN A 94 -17.56 -13.20 26.94
C GLN A 94 -17.53 -12.96 25.43
N GLN A 95 -18.69 -12.73 24.80
CA GLN A 95 -18.78 -12.37 23.39
C GLN A 95 -18.19 -10.99 23.10
N ASN A 96 -18.36 -10.02 24.02
CA ASN A 96 -17.73 -8.70 23.92
C ASN A 96 -16.20 -8.81 24.01
N ALA A 97 -15.68 -9.54 25.00
CA ALA A 97 -14.23 -9.79 25.12
C ALA A 97 -13.67 -10.47 23.86
N GLN A 98 -14.33 -11.52 23.36
CA GLN A 98 -13.94 -12.19 22.12
C GLN A 98 -13.99 -11.26 20.90
N ALA A 99 -14.97 -10.35 20.84
CA ALA A 99 -15.07 -9.36 19.76
C ALA A 99 -13.88 -8.39 19.79
N TYR A 100 -13.44 -7.96 20.97
CA TYR A 100 -12.23 -7.15 21.14
C TYR A 100 -10.97 -7.87 20.67
N PHE A 101 -10.79 -9.15 21.02
CA PHE A 101 -9.68 -9.95 20.50
C PHE A 101 -9.73 -10.11 18.97
N LYS A 102 -10.92 -10.27 18.38
CA LYS A 102 -11.09 -10.30 16.92
C LYS A 102 -10.69 -8.97 16.27
N LYS A 103 -11.12 -7.84 16.84
CA LYS A 103 -10.74 -6.49 16.38
C LYS A 103 -9.22 -6.28 16.49
N TYR A 104 -8.62 -6.65 17.62
CA TYR A 104 -7.17 -6.62 17.83
C TYR A 104 -6.44 -7.41 16.73
N ASN A 105 -6.83 -8.66 16.49
CA ASN A 105 -6.15 -9.49 15.49
C ASN A 105 -6.25 -8.86 14.09
N LYS A 106 -7.41 -8.32 13.71
CA LYS A 106 -7.61 -7.63 12.44
C LYS A 106 -6.72 -6.38 12.34
N ALA A 107 -6.74 -5.52 13.37
CA ALA A 107 -5.95 -4.29 13.40
C ALA A 107 -4.45 -4.58 13.39
N ARG A 108 -3.97 -5.53 14.19
CA ARG A 108 -2.58 -5.96 14.21
C ARG A 108 -2.11 -6.50 12.86
N THR A 109 -2.93 -7.30 12.19
CA THR A 109 -2.59 -7.81 10.85
C THR A 109 -2.49 -6.67 9.85
N ALA A 110 -3.46 -5.74 9.84
CA ALA A 110 -3.42 -4.57 8.98
C ALA A 110 -2.20 -3.68 9.25
N PHE A 111 -1.87 -3.45 10.52
CA PHE A 111 -0.71 -2.68 10.95
C PHE A 111 0.58 -3.28 10.42
N LYS A 112 0.83 -4.56 10.71
CA LYS A 112 2.07 -5.26 10.30
C LYS A 112 2.20 -5.39 8.79
N TYR A 113 1.08 -5.57 8.08
CA TYR A 113 1.09 -5.59 6.62
C TYR A 113 1.46 -4.21 6.08
N SER A 114 0.78 -3.16 6.53
CA SER A 114 1.01 -1.78 6.07
C SER A 114 2.41 -1.32 6.38
N GLU A 115 2.96 -1.65 7.55
CA GLU A 115 4.33 -1.33 7.96
C GLU A 115 5.35 -1.86 6.95
N LYS A 116 5.26 -3.15 6.60
CA LYS A 116 6.15 -3.76 5.59
C LYS A 116 5.94 -3.19 4.20
N GLU A 117 4.68 -3.00 3.80
CA GLU A 117 4.34 -2.46 2.48
C GLU A 117 4.85 -1.02 2.31
N ILE A 118 4.83 -0.20 3.37
CA ILE A 118 5.39 1.16 3.38
C ILE A 118 6.90 1.12 3.10
N GLU A 119 7.65 0.22 3.74
CA GLU A 119 9.10 0.08 3.52
C GLU A 119 9.41 -0.29 2.06
N VAL A 120 8.68 -1.27 1.52
CA VAL A 120 8.82 -1.70 0.12
C VAL A 120 8.49 -0.56 -0.85
N LEU A 121 7.37 0.14 -0.64
CA LEU A 121 6.93 1.23 -1.51
C LEU A 121 7.90 2.42 -1.47
N LYS A 122 8.47 2.76 -0.30
CA LYS A 122 9.49 3.80 -0.22
C LYS A 122 10.73 3.44 -1.02
N ALA A 123 11.19 2.19 -0.93
CA ALA A 123 12.33 1.74 -1.72
C ALA A 123 12.03 1.78 -3.23
N GLU A 124 10.83 1.36 -3.63
CA GLU A 124 10.36 1.41 -5.02
C GLU A 124 10.25 2.85 -5.54
N ILE A 125 9.73 3.78 -4.74
CA ILE A 125 9.67 5.21 -5.07
C ILE A 125 11.08 5.77 -5.30
N THR A 126 12.00 5.57 -4.35
CA THR A 126 13.40 6.03 -4.49
C THR A 126 14.06 5.47 -5.75
N TYR A 127 13.80 4.19 -6.08
CA TYR A 127 14.29 3.60 -7.31
C TYR A 127 13.72 4.29 -8.55
N LEU A 128 12.40 4.48 -8.63
CA LEU A 128 11.75 5.12 -9.77
C LEU A 128 12.18 6.59 -9.94
N GLU A 129 12.41 7.32 -8.86
CA GLU A 129 13.01 8.66 -8.89
C GLU A 129 14.42 8.64 -9.49
N SER A 130 15.25 7.65 -9.11
CA SER A 130 16.58 7.50 -9.68
C SER A 130 16.56 7.17 -11.18
N VAL A 131 15.57 6.39 -11.61
CA VAL A 131 15.33 6.07 -13.03
C VAL A 131 14.91 7.32 -13.80
N ILE A 132 14.00 8.13 -13.24
CA ILE A 132 13.58 9.41 -13.84
C ILE A 132 14.82 10.29 -14.07
N PHE A 133 15.65 10.45 -13.04
CA PHE A 133 16.89 11.20 -13.14
C PHE A 133 17.81 10.64 -14.24
N ALA A 134 17.96 9.31 -14.33
CA ALA A 134 18.77 8.67 -15.37
C ALA A 134 18.22 8.93 -16.79
N ILE A 135 16.90 8.93 -16.98
CA ILE A 135 16.26 9.23 -18.27
C ILE A 135 16.50 10.69 -18.68
N GLU A 136 16.34 11.62 -17.74
CA GLU A 136 16.53 13.06 -18.00
C GLU A 136 17.99 13.41 -18.34
N ASN A 137 18.95 12.66 -17.77
CA ASN A 137 20.38 12.88 -17.98
C ASN A 137 21.01 11.99 -19.05
N ALA A 138 20.22 11.15 -19.74
CA ALA A 138 20.74 10.27 -20.78
C ALA A 138 21.29 11.10 -21.96
N GLY A 139 22.58 10.98 -22.22
CA GLY A 139 23.31 11.71 -23.26
C GLY A 139 23.21 11.06 -24.64
N SER A 140 22.77 9.79 -24.70
CA SER A 140 22.71 9.01 -25.94
C SER A 140 21.45 8.13 -26.05
N PRO A 141 21.00 7.83 -27.29
CA PRO A 141 19.93 6.85 -27.53
C PRO A 141 20.24 5.45 -26.97
N GLU A 142 21.51 5.07 -26.93
CA GLU A 142 21.98 3.80 -26.40
C GLU A 142 21.79 3.70 -24.87
N GLU A 143 22.09 4.76 -24.12
CA GLU A 143 21.83 4.84 -22.67
C GLU A 143 20.32 4.70 -22.37
N LEU A 144 19.47 5.40 -23.12
CA LEU A 144 18.01 5.25 -22.99
C LEU A 144 17.54 3.82 -23.28
N ALA A 145 18.16 3.15 -24.25
CA ALA A 145 17.83 1.76 -24.56
C ALA A 145 18.24 0.80 -23.43
N GLN A 146 19.36 1.06 -22.75
CA GLN A 146 19.80 0.29 -21.58
C GLN A 146 18.85 0.47 -20.39
N ILE A 147 18.49 1.72 -20.05
CA ILE A 147 17.53 2.00 -18.97
C ILE A 147 16.20 1.29 -19.25
N ARG A 148 15.72 1.34 -20.50
CA ARG A 148 14.50 0.65 -20.91
C ARG A 148 14.61 -0.87 -20.79
N LEU A 149 15.77 -1.45 -21.07
CA LEU A 149 16.02 -2.88 -20.93
C LEU A 149 16.00 -3.29 -19.45
N GLU A 150 16.67 -2.54 -18.57
CA GLU A 150 16.66 -2.77 -17.13
C GLU A 150 15.23 -2.75 -16.56
N LEU A 151 14.45 -1.73 -16.92
CA LEU A 151 13.05 -1.62 -16.50
C LEU A 151 12.17 -2.76 -17.03
N TYR A 152 12.51 -3.34 -18.18
CA TYR A 152 11.82 -4.52 -18.72
C TYR A 152 12.21 -5.78 -17.93
N GLU A 153 13.49 -5.98 -17.66
CA GLU A 153 14.00 -7.13 -16.90
C GLU A 153 13.47 -7.17 -15.47
N GLN A 154 13.32 -6.00 -14.84
CA GLN A 154 12.73 -5.86 -13.51
C GLN A 154 11.19 -5.90 -13.52
N GLY A 155 10.55 -5.96 -14.69
CA GLY A 155 9.11 -6.14 -14.84
C GLY A 155 8.27 -4.85 -14.74
N TYR A 156 8.90 -3.67 -14.67
CA TYR A 156 8.20 -2.38 -14.70
C TYR A 156 7.60 -2.07 -16.08
N LEU A 157 8.21 -2.58 -17.14
CA LEU A 157 7.71 -2.45 -18.51
C LEU A 157 7.23 -3.80 -19.04
N LYS A 158 6.05 -3.80 -19.67
CA LYS A 158 5.65 -4.93 -20.52
C LYS A 158 6.36 -4.82 -21.86
N ALA A 159 6.68 -5.96 -22.47
CA ALA A 159 7.17 -5.99 -23.84
C ALA A 159 6.18 -5.21 -24.71
N ALA A 160 6.70 -4.29 -25.54
CA ALA A 160 5.84 -3.54 -26.46
C ALA A 160 5.11 -4.55 -27.35
N ASP A 161 3.80 -4.67 -27.16
CA ASP A 161 2.95 -5.52 -27.98
C ASP A 161 3.12 -5.02 -29.43
N LYS A 162 3.66 -5.86 -30.31
CA LYS A 162 3.79 -5.57 -31.75
C LYS A 162 2.39 -5.58 -32.37
N ARG A 163 1.51 -4.66 -31.99
CA ARG A 163 0.19 -4.47 -32.59
C ARG A 163 0.15 -3.14 -33.32
N GLY A 164 0.59 -3.19 -34.57
CA GLY A 164 0.57 -2.04 -35.45
C GLY A 164 1.15 -2.28 -36.84
N HIS A 165 0.96 -3.46 -37.44
CA HIS A 165 1.12 -3.61 -38.89
C HIS A 165 -0.23 -3.97 -39.51
N LYS A 166 -0.81 -2.99 -40.22
CA LYS A 166 -1.97 -3.15 -41.09
C LYS A 166 -1.58 -4.01 -42.30
N GLY A 167 -2.35 -5.05 -42.54
CA GLY A 167 -2.52 -5.77 -43.79
C GLY A 167 -3.41 -6.96 -43.46
N GLY A 168 -4.59 -7.19 -44.00
CA GLY A 168 -5.27 -6.76 -45.21
C GLY A 168 -6.43 -7.77 -45.36
N LYS A 169 -7.62 -7.28 -45.71
CA LYS A 169 -8.91 -7.97 -45.86
C LYS A 169 -8.86 -9.47 -46.22
N SER A 170 -9.73 -10.29 -45.58
CA SER A 170 -10.62 -11.19 -46.30
C SER A 170 -11.83 -11.64 -45.46
N ARG A 171 -13.00 -11.12 -45.89
CA ARG A 171 -14.34 -11.73 -45.97
C ARG A 171 -14.76 -12.85 -44.97
N ARG A 172 -15.84 -12.56 -44.22
CA ARG A 172 -16.94 -13.52 -43.94
C ARG A 172 -17.57 -13.98 -45.28
N PRO A 173 -18.07 -15.23 -45.43
CA PRO A 173 -19.21 -15.81 -44.69
C PRO A 173 -19.00 -17.32 -44.36
N GLN A 174 -19.83 -18.08 -43.64
CA GLN A 174 -21.18 -17.97 -43.07
C GLN A 174 -21.14 -18.26 -41.55
#